data_AF-A0A0D6ABY9-F1
#
_entry.id   AF-A0A0D6ABY9-F1
#
_cell.length_a   1.000
_cell.length_b   1.000
_cell.length_c   1.000
_cell.angle_alpha   90.00
_cell.angle_beta   90.00
_cell.angle_gamma   90.00
#
_symmetry.space_group_name_H-M   'P 1'
#
loop_
_entity.id
_entity.type
_entity.pdbx_description
1 polymer ?
#
loop_
_entity_poly.entity_id
_entity_poly.type
_entity_poly.pdbx_seq_one_letter_code
_entity_poly.pdbx_strand_id
1 'polypeptide(L)'
;MNKKYLATLLTCTTLTLTTLTSITSDTKAQTNSPKNTIFVGIIRNDAGFLYRFSGGQAISAGKARWDTCPQNTVLVGRDFQSNGFWLCASRDIANKGTFYFGNVVKDTGYYWEVSGGKAKPAGDVKWDTC
;
A
#
# COMPACT_ATOMS: atom_id res chain seq x y z
N MET A 1 -63.24 17.97 -51.75
CA MET A 1 -62.60 18.99 -50.90
C MET A 1 -63.27 19.00 -49.54
N ASN A 2 -62.58 18.56 -48.48
CA ASN A 2 -62.65 19.09 -47.12
C ASN A 2 -61.74 18.25 -46.22
N LYS A 3 -60.55 18.80 -45.93
CA LYS A 3 -59.55 18.26 -45.02
C LYS A 3 -60.05 18.41 -43.58
N LYS A 4 -60.23 17.31 -42.86
CA LYS A 4 -60.28 17.34 -41.38
C LYS A 4 -58.87 17.06 -40.87
N TYR A 5 -58.32 18.07 -40.19
CA TYR A 5 -57.06 18.00 -39.45
C TYR A 5 -57.33 17.26 -38.14
N LEU A 6 -56.55 16.20 -37.86
CA LEU A 6 -56.46 15.62 -36.53
C LEU A 6 -55.03 15.84 -36.04
N ALA A 7 -54.91 16.70 -35.03
CA ALA A 7 -53.65 17.11 -34.43
C ALA A 7 -53.01 15.92 -33.69
N THR A 8 -51.77 15.60 -34.06
CA THR A 8 -50.92 14.64 -33.37
C THR A 8 -50.53 15.21 -32.00
N LEU A 9 -50.91 14.51 -30.92
CA LEU A 9 -50.41 14.82 -29.58
C LEU A 9 -48.91 14.53 -29.52
N LEU A 10 -48.12 15.57 -29.31
CA LEU A 10 -46.69 15.48 -29.02
C LEU A 10 -46.54 15.33 -27.50
N THR A 11 -46.35 14.10 -27.01
CA THR A 11 -45.99 13.88 -25.61
C THR A 11 -44.51 14.24 -25.41
N CYS A 12 -44.27 15.32 -24.68
CA CYS A 12 -42.93 15.76 -24.29
C CYS A 12 -42.48 14.90 -23.09
N THR A 13 -41.74 13.83 -23.37
CA THR A 13 -41.14 13.00 -22.33
C THR A 13 -39.94 13.74 -21.75
N THR A 14 -40.07 14.31 -20.56
CA THR A 14 -38.95 14.91 -19.84
C THR A 14 -38.00 13.81 -19.37
N LEU A 15 -36.82 13.75 -20.00
CA LEU A 15 -35.73 12.87 -19.60
C LEU A 15 -35.02 13.51 -18.38
N THR A 16 -35.34 13.06 -17.17
CA THR A 16 -34.57 13.47 -15.98
C THR A 16 -33.23 12.76 -15.99
N LEU A 17 -32.17 13.49 -16.34
CA LEU A 17 -30.79 13.00 -16.27
C LEU A 17 -30.32 13.07 -14.81
N THR A 18 -30.48 11.97 -14.07
CA THR A 18 -29.92 11.83 -12.73
C THR A 18 -28.40 11.74 -12.85
N THR A 19 -27.68 12.82 -12.54
CA THR A 19 -26.23 12.77 -12.38
C THR A 19 -25.92 11.92 -11.16
N LEU A 20 -25.47 10.68 -11.40
CA LEU A 20 -24.78 9.87 -10.40
C LEU A 20 -23.49 10.59 -10.04
N THR A 21 -23.50 11.34 -8.94
CA THR A 21 -22.27 11.73 -8.26
C THR A 21 -21.63 10.47 -7.70
N SER A 22 -20.64 9.94 -8.40
CA SER A 22 -19.75 8.91 -7.88
C SER A 22 -19.04 9.48 -6.66
N ILE A 23 -19.53 9.13 -5.47
CA ILE A 23 -18.85 9.38 -4.22
C ILE A 23 -17.62 8.46 -4.25
N THR A 24 -16.45 8.99 -4.62
CA THR A 24 -15.19 8.31 -4.34
C THR A 24 -14.99 8.39 -2.84
N SER A 25 -15.60 7.45 -2.11
CA SER A 25 -15.19 7.17 -0.75
C SER A 25 -13.72 6.81 -0.82
N ASP A 26 -12.87 7.74 -0.38
CA ASP A 26 -11.42 7.57 -0.22
C ASP A 26 -11.17 6.65 0.99
N THR A 27 -11.77 5.47 0.93
CA THR A 27 -11.56 4.38 1.87
C THR A 27 -10.40 3.59 1.29
N LYS A 28 -9.19 3.88 1.77
CA LYS A 28 -7.95 3.17 1.42
C LYS A 28 -8.22 1.67 1.25
N ALA A 29 -8.31 1.24 0.00
CA ALA A 29 -8.52 -0.16 -0.36
C ALA A 29 -7.22 -0.94 -0.07
N GLN A 30 -7.06 -1.40 1.17
CA GLN A 30 -6.25 -2.58 1.47
C GLN A 30 -7.18 -3.69 1.96
N THR A 31 -8.14 -4.03 1.10
CA THR A 31 -8.65 -5.41 1.04
C THR A 31 -7.52 -6.30 0.49
N ASN A 32 -7.64 -7.62 0.56
CA ASN A 32 -6.60 -8.63 0.24
C ASN A 32 -6.10 -8.67 -1.22
N SER A 33 -5.99 -7.51 -1.87
CA SER A 33 -5.43 -7.30 -3.20
C SER A 33 -3.95 -7.70 -3.21
N PRO A 34 -3.48 -8.38 -4.28
CA PRO A 34 -2.06 -8.63 -4.49
C PRO A 34 -1.27 -7.36 -4.84
N LYS A 35 -1.95 -6.22 -5.02
CA LYS A 35 -1.37 -4.89 -5.26
C LYS A 35 -1.24 -4.12 -3.96
N ASN A 36 -0.41 -3.07 -3.95
CA ASN A 36 -0.14 -2.23 -2.79
C ASN A 36 0.12 -3.03 -1.49
N THR A 37 0.85 -4.15 -1.59
CA THR A 37 1.13 -5.01 -0.44
C THR A 37 2.56 -4.78 0.02
N ILE A 38 2.75 -4.60 1.33
CA ILE A 38 4.06 -4.45 1.97
C ILE A 38 4.20 -5.52 3.04
N PHE A 39 5.36 -6.16 3.08
CA PHE A 39 5.80 -6.95 4.22
C PHE A 39 7.12 -6.39 4.73
N VAL A 40 7.29 -6.42 6.06
CA VAL A 40 8.57 -6.13 6.68
C VAL A 40 8.97 -7.33 7.51
N GLY A 41 10.17 -7.83 7.25
CA GLY A 41 10.84 -8.74 8.13
C GLY A 41 11.70 -7.99 9.13
N ILE A 42 11.56 -8.34 10.39
CA ILE A 42 12.31 -7.78 11.50
C ILE A 42 13.26 -8.86 12.01
N ILE A 43 14.53 -8.51 12.17
CA ILE A 43 15.55 -9.40 12.72
C ILE A 43 15.83 -8.96 14.16
N ARG A 44 15.78 -9.88 15.12
CA ARG A 44 16.14 -9.62 16.52
C ARG A 44 16.96 -10.77 17.06
N ASN A 45 18.19 -10.48 17.49
CA ASN A 45 19.16 -11.49 17.94
C ASN A 45 19.23 -12.68 16.95
N ASP A 46 19.40 -12.34 15.68
CA ASP A 46 19.46 -13.25 14.53
C ASP A 46 18.18 -14.04 14.20
N ALA A 47 17.09 -13.85 14.93
CA ALA A 47 15.80 -14.45 14.64
C ALA A 47 14.96 -13.54 13.72
N GLY A 48 14.46 -14.08 12.61
CA GLY A 48 13.61 -13.36 11.65
C GLY A 48 12.11 -13.56 11.91
N PHE A 49 11.36 -12.45 11.89
CA PHE A 49 9.91 -12.41 12.04
C PHE A 49 9.30 -11.57 10.93
N LEU A 50 8.25 -12.04 10.29
CA LEU A 50 7.63 -11.36 9.16
C LEU A 50 6.28 -10.76 9.56
N TYR A 51 6.02 -9.54 9.07
CA TYR A 51 4.77 -8.84 9.28
C TYR A 51 4.22 -8.34 7.94
N ARG A 52 2.91 -8.50 7.73
CA ARG A 52 2.17 -7.89 6.62
C ARG A 52 1.60 -6.55 7.08
N PHE A 53 1.80 -5.50 6.30
CA PHE A 53 1.13 -4.23 6.53
C PHE A 53 -0.20 -4.20 5.78
N SER A 54 -1.27 -3.92 6.52
CA SER A 54 -2.62 -3.77 5.98
C SER A 54 -3.28 -2.60 6.71
N GLY A 55 -3.55 -1.52 5.98
CA GLY A 55 -3.91 -0.24 6.57
C GLY A 55 -2.76 0.32 7.44
N GLY A 56 -3.11 0.84 8.61
CA GLY A 56 -2.15 1.33 9.61
C GLY A 56 -1.65 0.25 10.58
N GLN A 57 -1.90 -1.03 10.31
CA GLN A 57 -1.58 -2.13 11.23
C GLN A 57 -0.55 -3.10 10.62
N ALA A 58 0.33 -3.61 11.49
CA ALA A 58 1.24 -4.71 11.19
C ALA A 58 0.65 -6.02 11.74
N ILE A 59 0.38 -6.97 10.84
CA ILE A 59 -0.18 -8.29 11.17
C ILE A 59 0.95 -9.31 11.09
N SER A 60 1.15 -10.10 12.14
CA SER A 60 2.18 -11.16 12.15
C SER A 60 1.91 -12.20 11.08
N ALA A 61 2.90 -12.50 10.25
CA ALA A 61 2.94 -13.60 9.29
C ALA A 61 3.82 -14.77 9.80
N GLY A 62 4.33 -14.68 11.02
CA GLY A 62 5.11 -15.73 11.69
C GLY A 62 6.63 -15.58 11.53
N LYS A 63 7.35 -16.65 11.86
CA LYS A 63 8.82 -16.72 11.69
C LYS A 63 9.16 -16.82 10.21
N ALA A 64 10.25 -16.16 9.81
CA ALA A 64 10.73 -16.20 8.45
C ALA A 64 12.26 -16.23 8.37
N ARG A 65 12.77 -16.86 7.31
CA ARG A 65 14.16 -16.69 6.90
C ARG A 65 14.36 -15.25 6.43
N TRP A 66 15.54 -14.71 6.68
CA TRP A 66 15.87 -13.35 6.29
C TRP A 66 15.75 -13.22 4.76
N ASP A 67 15.30 -12.06 4.30
CA ASP A 67 15.13 -11.70 2.89
C ASP A 67 14.17 -12.59 2.09
N THR A 68 13.42 -13.43 2.79
CA THR A 68 12.37 -14.22 2.17
C THR A 68 11.15 -13.34 2.00
N CYS A 69 10.73 -13.16 0.76
CA CYS A 69 9.53 -12.42 0.41
C CYS A 69 8.38 -13.38 0.08
N PRO A 70 7.18 -13.15 0.62
CA PRO A 70 5.98 -13.91 0.22
C PRO A 70 5.71 -13.84 -1.28
N GLN A 71 4.92 -14.79 -1.77
CA GLN A 71 4.50 -14.83 -3.17
C GLN A 71 3.90 -13.49 -3.62
N ASN A 72 4.19 -13.11 -4.86
CA ASN A 72 3.77 -11.84 -5.50
C ASN A 72 4.42 -10.57 -4.92
N THR A 73 5.39 -10.71 -4.02
CA THR A 73 6.22 -9.59 -3.56
C THR A 73 7.69 -9.78 -3.96
N VAL A 74 8.45 -8.69 -3.96
CA VAL A 74 9.87 -8.67 -4.27
C VAL A 74 10.62 -7.93 -3.18
N LEU A 75 11.88 -8.30 -2.95
CA LEU A 75 12.75 -7.61 -2.00
C LEU A 75 13.05 -6.21 -2.53
N VAL A 76 12.70 -5.19 -1.75
CA VAL A 76 12.97 -3.78 -2.04
C VAL A 76 14.34 -3.39 -1.50
N GLY A 77 14.66 -3.85 -0.29
CA GLY A 77 15.94 -3.62 0.35
C GLY A 77 15.98 -4.14 1.78
N ARG A 78 17.18 -4.11 2.37
CA ARG A 78 17.44 -4.68 3.68
C ARG A 78 18.61 -3.98 4.38
N ASP A 79 18.57 -4.03 5.70
CA ASP A 79 19.68 -3.83 6.61
C ASP A 79 20.08 -5.20 7.18
N PHE A 80 21.19 -5.76 6.70
CA PHE A 80 21.54 -7.17 6.89
C PHE A 80 22.46 -7.36 8.11
N GLN A 81 21.88 -7.22 9.30
CA GLN A 81 22.55 -7.37 10.59
C GLN A 81 21.64 -8.05 11.62
N SER A 82 22.22 -8.52 12.75
CA SER A 82 21.51 -9.29 13.78
C SER A 82 20.31 -8.59 14.44
N ASN A 83 20.16 -7.27 14.27
CA ASN A 83 19.00 -6.49 14.70
C ASN A 83 18.38 -5.64 13.57
N GLY A 84 18.62 -6.03 12.33
CA GLY A 84 18.21 -5.31 11.13
C GLY A 84 16.78 -5.61 10.69
N PHE A 85 16.54 -5.46 9.39
CA PHE A 85 15.24 -5.69 8.76
C PHE A 85 15.39 -5.96 7.26
N TRP A 86 14.32 -6.46 6.64
CA TRP A 86 14.16 -6.49 5.19
C TRP A 86 12.74 -6.06 4.79
N LEU A 87 12.60 -5.40 3.65
CA LEU A 87 11.33 -4.91 3.14
C LEU A 87 10.98 -5.61 1.83
N CYS A 88 9.79 -6.18 1.78
CA CYS A 88 9.20 -6.74 0.56
C CYS A 88 7.99 -5.92 0.16
N ALA A 89 7.79 -5.71 -1.13
CA ALA A 89 6.62 -5.03 -1.64
C ALA A 89 6.09 -5.69 -2.91
N SER A 90 4.81 -5.53 -3.19
CA SER A 90 4.23 -5.96 -4.46
C SER A 90 4.85 -5.18 -5.62
N ARG A 91 4.99 -5.82 -6.78
CA ARG A 91 5.75 -5.28 -7.93
C ARG A 91 5.24 -3.92 -8.44
N ASP A 92 3.95 -3.66 -8.26
CA ASP A 92 3.29 -2.42 -8.66
C ASP A 92 3.76 -1.19 -7.86
N ILE A 93 4.34 -1.38 -6.67
CA ILE A 93 4.90 -0.30 -5.85
C ILE A 93 6.42 -0.41 -5.62
N ALA A 94 6.98 -1.63 -5.65
CA ALA A 94 8.39 -1.88 -5.37
C ALA A 94 9.36 -1.06 -6.25
N ASN A 95 8.99 -0.83 -7.52
CA ASN A 95 9.82 -0.14 -8.50
C ASN A 95 9.45 1.34 -8.71
N LYS A 96 8.45 1.85 -7.97
CA LYS A 96 7.89 3.18 -8.22
C LYS A 96 8.45 4.28 -7.33
N GLY A 97 9.28 3.95 -6.35
CA GLY A 97 9.80 4.95 -5.45
C GLY A 97 10.76 4.41 -4.42
N THR A 98 11.05 5.29 -3.48
CA THR A 98 11.91 5.04 -2.34
C THR A 98 11.05 4.85 -1.12
N PHE A 99 11.34 3.83 -0.33
CA PHE A 99 10.65 3.56 0.92
C PHE A 99 11.46 4.15 2.07
N TYR A 100 10.77 4.59 3.11
CA TYR A 100 11.41 4.96 4.35
C TYR A 100 10.93 4.05 5.47
N PHE A 101 11.85 3.63 6.32
CA PHE A 101 11.56 2.69 7.40
C PHE A 101 12.26 3.08 8.69
N GLY A 102 11.48 3.17 9.76
CA GLY A 102 11.97 3.33 11.13
C GLY A 102 12.16 1.96 11.80
N ASN A 103 13.36 1.70 12.31
CA ASN A 103 13.67 0.50 13.10
C ASN A 103 14.07 0.91 14.51
N VAL A 104 13.24 0.57 15.51
CA VAL A 104 13.55 0.83 16.93
C VAL A 104 14.09 -0.45 17.57
N VAL A 105 15.27 -0.35 18.16
CA VAL A 105 15.96 -1.45 18.84
C VAL A 105 16.49 -0.93 20.17
N LYS A 106 16.06 -1.54 21.29
CA LYS A 106 16.48 -1.15 22.65
C LYS A 106 16.34 0.36 22.88
N ASP A 107 15.15 0.90 22.62
CA ASP A 107 14.83 2.33 22.76
C ASP A 107 15.75 3.28 21.96
N THR A 108 16.38 2.77 20.90
CA THR A 108 17.14 3.58 19.95
C THR A 108 16.49 3.45 18.57
N GLY A 109 16.03 4.58 18.04
CA GLY A 109 15.41 4.67 16.71
C GLY A 109 16.44 4.91 15.61
N TYR A 110 16.35 4.13 14.54
CA TYR A 110 17.14 4.30 13.32
C TYR A 110 16.19 4.52 12.14
N TYR A 111 16.56 5.40 11.22
CA TYR A 111 15.76 5.69 10.04
C TYR A 111 16.52 5.41 8.76
N TRP A 112 15.82 4.75 7.84
CA TRP A 112 16.42 4.16 6.67
C TRP A 112 15.69 4.59 5.41
N GLU A 113 16.47 4.99 4.41
CA GLU A 113 16.01 5.05 3.03
C GLU A 113 16.25 3.67 2.39
N VAL A 114 15.21 3.07 1.82
CA VAL A 114 15.21 1.70 1.32
C VAL A 114 14.84 1.68 -0.16
N SER A 115 15.81 1.32 -0.99
CA SER A 115 15.66 1.20 -2.43
C SER A 115 16.83 0.39 -3.02
N GLY A 116 16.66 -0.12 -4.25
CA GLY A 116 17.75 -0.76 -4.99
C GLY A 116 18.39 -1.97 -4.29
N GLY A 117 17.63 -2.68 -3.45
CA GLY A 117 18.10 -3.85 -2.71
C GLY A 117 18.86 -3.53 -1.42
N LYS A 118 18.96 -2.27 -1.00
CA LYS A 118 19.71 -1.85 0.18
C LYS A 118 18.91 -0.90 1.07
N ALA A 119 19.27 -0.86 2.35
CA ALA A 119 18.88 0.20 3.27
C ALA A 119 20.12 1.07 3.55
N LYS A 120 19.97 2.39 3.47
CA LYS A 120 21.00 3.36 3.88
C LYS A 120 20.45 4.28 4.98
N PRO A 121 21.27 4.72 5.94
CA PRO A 121 20.82 5.67 6.95
C PRO A 121 20.28 6.93 6.28
N ALA A 122 19.10 7.38 6.72
CA ALA A 122 18.42 8.57 6.19
C ALA A 122 18.55 9.80 7.13
N GLY A 123 19.45 9.72 8.11
CA GLY A 123 19.68 10.76 9.12
C GLY A 123 18.95 10.49 10.44
N ASP A 124 19.18 11.38 11.40
CA ASP A 124 18.57 11.32 12.72
C ASP A 124 17.15 11.92 12.66
N VAL A 125 16.14 11.09 12.90
CA VAL A 125 14.73 11.55 13.02
C VAL A 125 14.18 11.16 14.37
N LYS A 126 13.31 12.02 14.93
CA LYS A 126 12.55 11.70 16.15
C LYS A 126 11.58 10.55 15.86
N TRP A 127 11.29 9.73 16.86
CA TRP A 127 10.59 8.44 16.73
C TRP A 127 9.21 8.51 16.04
N ASP A 128 8.57 9.69 16.03
CA ASP A 128 7.25 9.93 15.44
C ASP A 128 7.27 10.79 14.16
N THR A 129 8.42 10.90 13.50
CA THR A 129 8.53 11.69 12.26
C THR A 129 8.30 10.77 11.06
N CYS A 130 7.24 11.03 10.31
CA CYS A 130 6.91 10.38 9.04
C CYS A 130 7.13 11.36 7.88
#